data_AF-A0A9P9ME18-F1
#
_entry.id   AF-A0A9P9ME18-F1
#
_cell.length_a   1.000
_cell.length_b   1.000
_cell.length_c   1.000
_cell.angle_alpha   90.00
_cell.angle_beta   90.00
_cell.angle_gamma   90.00
#
_symmetry.space_group_name_H-M   'P 1'
#
loop_
_entity.id
_entity.type
_entity.pdbx_description
1 polymer ?
#
loop_
_entity_poly.entity_id
_entity_poly.type
_entity_poly.pdbx_seq_one_letter_code
_entity_poly.pdbx_strand_id
1 'polypeptide(L)'
;MAPPNFPNGLDLYSIGYVALKYPELAPEVPVPLGNIVGALQHQPMSAQNHQVSQIASQYIDALIEYQVGDDPSLQDKSSPQYYLSNALLLLNFLTTSPDVCKRIAAHPTLTNNLIEKLLTPDFHDGMRDVVRPAFGSFPPAGFAEDFGSVLQFLSTMLLYRAEMPSLHPQIKDLIPKLKEWKKTYRNSNVKTIRNACERMVGQINGMEPEMIGMMRKFQEDALVCGVVSCTVTGASRLTVCASCKIQRYCGKDHQKADWKYHKHICKKGLVEPEE
;
A
#
# COMPACT_ATOMS: atom_id res chain seq x y z
N MET A 1 -5.02 2.01 -26.59
CA MET A 1 -4.70 0.58 -26.42
C MET A 1 -3.21 0.33 -26.13
N ALA A 2 -2.83 -0.34 -25.05
CA ALA A 2 -3.70 -0.89 -24.01
C ALA A 2 -3.91 0.15 -22.89
N PRO A 3 -5.16 0.57 -22.59
CA PRO A 3 -5.45 1.12 -21.28
C PRO A 3 -5.01 0.09 -20.23
N PRO A 4 -4.76 0.51 -18.99
CA PRO A 4 -4.41 -0.46 -17.96
C PRO A 4 -5.53 -1.50 -17.87
N ASN A 5 -5.20 -2.77 -18.14
CA ASN A 5 -6.14 -3.88 -18.06
C ASN A 5 -6.36 -4.18 -16.57
N PHE A 6 -7.09 -3.30 -15.89
CA PHE A 6 -7.60 -3.62 -14.57
C PHE A 6 -8.77 -4.60 -14.73
N PRO A 7 -8.92 -5.54 -13.79
CA PRO A 7 -10.01 -6.50 -13.85
C PRO A 7 -11.37 -5.82 -13.68
N ASN A 8 -12.43 -6.49 -14.12
CA ASN A 8 -13.82 -6.14 -13.80
C ASN A 8 -14.26 -4.72 -14.23
N GLY A 9 -13.67 -4.17 -15.29
CA GLY A 9 -14.03 -2.84 -15.79
C GLY A 9 -13.54 -1.68 -14.92
N LEU A 10 -12.65 -1.95 -13.96
CA LEU A 10 -12.01 -0.91 -13.16
C LEU A 10 -11.12 -0.01 -14.02
N ASP A 11 -10.95 1.22 -13.58
CA ASP A 11 -9.95 2.13 -14.11
C ASP A 11 -9.19 2.86 -12.99
N LEU A 12 -8.21 3.68 -13.36
CA LEU A 12 -7.44 4.46 -12.38
C LEU A 12 -8.32 5.44 -11.63
N TYR A 13 -9.31 6.04 -12.28
CA TYR A 13 -10.18 7.04 -11.65
C TYR A 13 -11.00 6.39 -10.54
N SER A 14 -11.71 5.28 -10.81
CA SER A 14 -12.51 4.58 -9.80
C SER A 14 -11.63 4.12 -8.62
N ILE A 15 -10.42 3.61 -8.89
CA ILE A 15 -9.49 3.19 -7.83
C ILE A 15 -9.08 4.38 -6.94
N GLY A 16 -8.68 5.50 -7.56
CA GLY A 16 -8.25 6.70 -6.85
C GLY A 16 -9.39 7.38 -6.10
N TYR A 17 -10.57 7.41 -6.70
CA TYR A 17 -11.78 8.00 -6.12
C TYR A 17 -12.11 7.33 -4.79
N VAL A 18 -12.30 6.00 -4.80
CA VAL A 18 -12.64 5.25 -3.59
C VAL A 18 -11.50 5.31 -2.55
N ALA A 19 -10.25 5.46 -2.99
CA ALA A 19 -9.10 5.59 -2.10
C ALA A 19 -9.03 6.94 -1.36
N LEU A 20 -9.53 8.02 -1.97
CA LEU A 20 -9.31 9.41 -1.52
C LEU A 20 -10.59 10.16 -1.13
N LYS A 21 -11.78 9.68 -1.50
CA LYS A 21 -13.07 10.37 -1.29
C LYS A 21 -13.94 9.64 -0.26
N TYR A 22 -13.38 9.13 0.84
CA TYR A 22 -14.16 8.40 1.84
C TYR A 22 -15.37 9.21 2.36
N PRO A 23 -16.56 8.60 2.59
CA PRO A 23 -16.93 7.19 2.39
C PRO A 23 -17.50 6.89 1.00
N GLU A 24 -17.29 7.79 0.04
CA GLU A 24 -17.89 7.71 -1.28
C GLU A 24 -17.32 6.53 -2.07
N LEU A 25 -18.20 5.96 -2.89
CA LEU A 25 -17.83 4.98 -3.90
C LEU A 25 -17.80 5.66 -5.26
N ALA A 26 -16.97 5.14 -6.16
CA ALA A 26 -16.96 5.58 -7.55
C ALA A 26 -18.35 5.36 -8.18
N PRO A 27 -19.01 6.39 -8.75
CA PRO A 27 -20.37 6.27 -9.28
C PRO A 27 -20.49 5.20 -10.38
N GLU A 28 -19.49 5.11 -11.25
CA GLU A 28 -19.46 4.20 -12.39
C GLU A 28 -19.19 2.74 -12.01
N VAL A 29 -18.42 2.51 -10.93
CA VAL A 29 -18.10 1.18 -10.40
C VAL A 29 -18.18 1.23 -8.87
N PRO A 30 -19.38 1.18 -8.28
CA PRO A 30 -19.59 1.42 -6.84
C PRO A 30 -19.16 0.20 -6.00
N VAL A 31 -17.85 -0.02 -5.95
CA VAL A 31 -17.21 -1.17 -5.31
C VAL A 31 -16.27 -0.65 -4.21
N PRO A 32 -16.36 -1.18 -2.97
CA PRO A 32 -15.46 -0.80 -1.89
C PRO A 32 -13.99 -1.10 -2.22
N LEU A 33 -13.08 -0.28 -1.70
CA LEU A 33 -11.65 -0.43 -2.01
C LEU A 33 -11.09 -1.80 -1.62
N GLY A 34 -11.56 -2.39 -0.51
CA GLY A 34 -11.15 -3.76 -0.12
C GLY A 34 -11.41 -4.79 -1.21
N ASN A 35 -12.56 -4.71 -1.88
CA ASN A 35 -12.91 -5.60 -2.99
C ASN A 35 -12.09 -5.28 -4.25
N ILE A 36 -11.84 -4.00 -4.53
CA ILE A 36 -10.95 -3.56 -5.62
C ILE A 36 -9.54 -4.14 -5.42
N VAL A 37 -8.95 -3.93 -4.25
CA VAL A 37 -7.61 -4.45 -3.90
C VAL A 37 -7.59 -5.98 -3.96
N GLY A 38 -8.65 -6.64 -3.47
CA GLY A 38 -8.81 -8.08 -3.62
C GLY A 38 -8.76 -8.52 -5.08
N ALA A 39 -9.49 -7.86 -5.98
CA ALA A 39 -9.46 -8.17 -7.42
C ALA A 39 -8.07 -7.97 -8.05
N LEU A 40 -7.37 -6.90 -7.66
CA LEU A 40 -5.99 -6.62 -8.10
C LEU A 40 -5.00 -7.70 -7.61
N GLN A 41 -5.16 -8.20 -6.38
CA GLN A 41 -4.31 -9.24 -5.80
C GLN A 41 -4.48 -10.62 -6.46
N HIS A 42 -5.64 -10.88 -7.08
CA HIS A 42 -5.89 -12.14 -7.80
C HIS A 42 -5.38 -12.12 -9.25
N GLN A 43 -4.82 -11.00 -9.72
CA GLN A 43 -4.21 -10.95 -11.05
C GLN A 43 -2.89 -11.74 -11.10
N PRO A 44 -2.51 -12.26 -12.27
CA PRO A 44 -1.16 -12.81 -12.46
C PRO A 44 -0.09 -11.79 -12.04
N MET A 45 0.99 -12.27 -11.41
CA MET A 45 2.05 -11.42 -10.86
C MET A 45 2.60 -10.39 -11.85
N SER A 46 2.77 -10.76 -13.13
CA SER A 46 3.22 -9.84 -14.17
C SER A 46 2.23 -8.68 -14.36
N ALA A 47 0.93 -8.95 -14.45
CA ALA A 47 -0.11 -7.94 -14.56
C ALA A 47 -0.15 -7.06 -13.30
N GLN A 48 -0.06 -7.67 -12.11
CA GLN A 48 -0.03 -6.96 -10.84
C GLN A 48 1.14 -5.96 -10.77
N ASN A 49 2.34 -6.34 -11.22
CA ASN A 49 3.51 -5.44 -11.21
C ASN A 49 3.30 -4.19 -12.10
N HIS A 50 2.65 -4.35 -13.26
CA HIS A 50 2.29 -3.21 -14.11
C HIS A 50 1.22 -2.34 -13.45
N GLN A 51 0.16 -2.95 -12.90
CA GLN A 51 -0.94 -2.26 -12.23
C GLN A 51 -0.42 -1.44 -11.03
N VAL A 52 0.42 -2.03 -10.19
CA VAL A 52 1.09 -1.34 -9.07
C VAL A 52 1.88 -0.15 -9.57
N SER A 53 2.67 -0.31 -10.63
CA SER A 53 3.47 0.78 -11.20
C SER A 53 2.62 1.93 -11.72
N GLN A 54 1.48 1.64 -12.36
CA GLN A 54 0.56 2.64 -12.90
C GLN A 54 -0.20 3.37 -11.78
N ILE A 55 -0.81 2.63 -10.86
CA ILE A 55 -1.53 3.20 -9.71
C ILE A 55 -0.57 4.06 -8.88
N ALA A 56 0.61 3.54 -8.51
CA ALA A 56 1.57 4.29 -7.73
C ALA A 56 2.13 5.51 -8.49
N SER A 57 2.35 5.42 -9.81
CA SER A 57 2.80 6.56 -10.60
C SER A 57 1.81 7.72 -10.57
N GLN A 58 0.52 7.43 -10.38
CA GLN A 58 -0.53 8.43 -10.28
C GLN A 58 -0.75 8.92 -8.86
N TYR A 59 -0.93 7.99 -7.92
CA TYR A 59 -1.57 8.29 -6.65
C TYR A 59 -0.61 8.34 -5.46
N ILE A 60 0.64 7.87 -5.57
CA ILE A 60 1.48 7.69 -4.38
C ILE A 60 1.63 8.97 -3.55
N ASP A 61 1.86 10.11 -4.22
CA ASP A 61 2.06 11.39 -3.52
C ASP A 61 0.73 11.84 -2.86
N ALA A 62 -0.39 11.78 -3.58
CA ALA A 62 -1.72 12.12 -3.04
C ALA A 62 -2.16 11.20 -1.89
N LEU A 63 -1.86 9.90 -1.95
CA LEU A 63 -2.18 8.94 -0.89
C LEU A 63 -1.36 9.21 0.38
N ILE A 64 -0.07 9.54 0.22
CA ILE A 64 0.79 9.92 1.34
C ILE A 64 0.28 11.23 1.95
N GLU A 65 0.01 12.24 1.12
CA GLU A 65 -0.51 13.54 1.54
C GLU A 65 -1.82 13.40 2.32
N TYR A 66 -2.78 12.61 1.80
CA TYR A 66 -4.02 12.30 2.51
C TYR A 66 -3.73 11.65 3.87
N GLN A 67 -2.86 10.62 3.90
CA GLN A 67 -2.62 9.84 5.11
C GLN A 67 -1.91 10.61 6.23
N VAL A 68 -1.15 11.65 5.89
CA VAL A 68 -0.48 12.53 6.87
C VAL A 68 -1.22 13.86 7.07
N GLY A 69 -2.34 14.06 6.39
CA GLY A 69 -3.16 15.27 6.48
C GLY A 69 -4.10 15.29 7.68
N ASP A 70 -4.92 16.33 7.71
CA ASP A 70 -5.83 16.64 8.81
C ASP A 70 -7.28 16.19 8.56
N ASP A 71 -7.49 15.19 7.69
CA ASP A 71 -8.84 14.68 7.43
C ASP A 71 -9.46 14.19 8.76
N PRO A 72 -10.65 14.70 9.15
CA PRO A 72 -11.24 14.37 10.45
C PRO A 72 -11.46 12.87 10.66
N SER A 73 -11.73 12.11 9.60
CA SER A 73 -11.97 10.67 9.66
C SER A 73 -10.70 9.88 10.05
N LEU A 74 -9.51 10.45 9.81
CA LEU A 74 -8.23 9.83 10.20
C LEU A 74 -7.91 10.02 11.69
N GLN A 75 -8.61 10.93 12.38
CA GLN A 75 -8.45 11.28 13.79
C GLN A 75 -9.61 10.80 14.67
N ASP A 76 -10.75 10.46 14.06
CA ASP A 76 -11.94 9.97 14.74
C ASP A 76 -11.87 8.45 15.01
N LYS A 77 -11.68 8.05 16.27
CA LYS A 77 -11.66 6.64 16.69
C LYS A 77 -12.98 5.90 16.43
N SER A 78 -14.10 6.60 16.23
CA SER A 78 -15.37 5.98 15.84
C SER A 78 -15.43 5.65 14.34
N SER A 79 -14.51 6.21 13.54
CA SER A 79 -14.37 5.93 12.12
C SER A 79 -13.44 4.75 11.86
N PRO A 80 -13.78 3.82 10.96
CA PRO A 80 -12.84 2.78 10.53
C PRO A 80 -11.59 3.37 9.84
N GLN A 81 -11.67 4.58 9.27
CA GLN A 81 -10.54 5.24 8.62
C GLN A 81 -9.41 5.62 9.60
N TYR A 82 -9.72 5.80 10.89
CA TYR A 82 -8.69 6.00 11.91
C TYR A 82 -7.76 4.79 12.01
N TYR A 83 -8.29 3.57 11.90
CA TYR A 83 -7.53 2.33 12.06
C TYR A 83 -6.90 1.84 10.76
N LEU A 84 -7.69 1.80 9.69
CA LEU A 84 -7.23 1.47 8.34
C LEU A 84 -8.01 2.32 7.34
N SER A 85 -7.38 3.39 6.90
CA SER A 85 -7.96 4.23 5.85
C SER A 85 -7.93 3.53 4.50
N ASN A 86 -8.79 3.97 3.58
CA ASN A 86 -8.75 3.51 2.20
C ASN A 86 -7.38 3.86 1.55
N ALA A 87 -6.85 5.04 1.82
CA ALA A 87 -5.53 5.43 1.34
C ALA A 87 -4.42 4.49 1.84
N LEU A 88 -4.42 4.14 3.13
CA LEU A 88 -3.44 3.22 3.72
C LEU A 88 -3.59 1.79 3.18
N LEU A 89 -4.83 1.34 2.95
CA LEU A 89 -5.10 0.05 2.33
C LEU A 89 -4.53 -0.02 0.90
N LEU A 90 -4.72 1.03 0.10
CA LEU A 90 -4.14 1.09 -1.24
C LEU A 90 -2.61 1.20 -1.18
N LEU A 91 -2.05 2.03 -0.30
CA LEU A 91 -0.61 2.10 -0.09
C LEU A 91 -0.03 0.72 0.25
N ASN A 92 -0.66 -0.03 1.14
CA ASN A 92 -0.23 -1.39 1.49
C ASN A 92 -0.16 -2.32 0.28
N PHE A 93 -1.17 -2.29 -0.60
CA PHE A 93 -1.12 -3.03 -1.86
C PHE A 93 0.07 -2.60 -2.74
N LEU A 94 0.36 -1.30 -2.81
CA LEU A 94 1.45 -0.74 -3.63
C LEU A 94 2.85 -1.05 -3.08
N THR A 95 2.99 -1.39 -1.80
CA THR A 95 4.30 -1.73 -1.18
C THR A 95 4.92 -3.05 -1.70
N THR A 96 4.24 -3.74 -2.60
CA THR A 96 4.85 -4.80 -3.42
C THR A 96 5.98 -4.25 -4.31
N SER A 97 5.94 -2.96 -4.66
CA SER A 97 7.02 -2.27 -5.38
C SER A 97 8.07 -1.68 -4.44
N PRO A 98 9.37 -1.96 -4.66
CA PRO A 98 10.44 -1.38 -3.84
C PRO A 98 10.57 0.15 -4.02
N ASP A 99 10.18 0.71 -5.16
CA ASP A 99 10.21 2.16 -5.38
C ASP A 99 9.13 2.87 -4.57
N VAL A 100 7.96 2.24 -4.44
CA VAL A 100 6.88 2.71 -3.56
C VAL A 100 7.34 2.69 -2.11
N CYS A 101 7.94 1.58 -1.66
CA CYS A 101 8.47 1.48 -0.30
C CYS A 101 9.51 2.57 0.00
N LYS A 102 10.46 2.80 -0.91
CA LYS A 102 11.47 3.87 -0.78
C LYS A 102 10.83 5.25 -0.72
N ARG A 103 9.79 5.50 -1.54
CA ARG A 103 9.04 6.77 -1.48
C ARG A 103 8.35 6.93 -0.13
N ILE A 104 7.57 5.95 0.34
CA ILE A 104 6.88 6.03 1.63
C ILE A 104 7.88 6.20 2.79
N ALA A 105 8.99 5.45 2.77
CA ALA A 105 10.03 5.54 3.80
C ALA A 105 10.65 6.94 3.93
N ALA A 106 10.67 7.72 2.84
CA ALA A 106 11.12 9.12 2.84
C ALA A 106 10.15 10.07 3.58
N HIS A 107 8.94 9.61 3.93
CA HIS A 107 7.95 10.35 4.71
C HIS A 107 7.74 9.68 6.10
N PRO A 108 8.67 9.88 7.06
CA PRO A 108 8.66 9.17 8.33
C PRO A 108 7.38 9.40 9.15
N THR A 109 6.72 10.56 8.99
CA THR A 109 5.44 10.89 9.62
C THR A 109 4.39 9.82 9.43
N LEU A 110 4.26 9.25 8.23
CA LEU A 110 3.26 8.22 7.95
C LEU A 110 3.48 6.98 8.82
N THR A 111 4.71 6.47 8.85
CA THR A 111 5.07 5.28 9.64
C THR A 111 5.02 5.59 11.14
N ASN A 112 5.44 6.78 11.56
CA ASN A 112 5.42 7.21 12.95
C ASN A 112 3.99 7.32 13.49
N ASN A 113 3.09 7.98 12.76
CA ASN A 113 1.67 8.08 13.14
C ASN A 113 1.04 6.69 13.31
N LEU A 114 1.40 5.72 12.45
CA LEU A 114 0.90 4.36 12.58
C LEU A 114 1.45 3.64 13.82
N ILE A 115 2.74 3.84 14.14
CA ILE A 115 3.36 3.30 15.36
C ILE A 115 2.69 3.89 16.59
N GLU A 116 2.48 5.21 16.63
CA GLU A 116 1.78 5.91 17.70
C GLU A 116 0.38 5.34 17.92
N LYS A 117 -0.40 5.16 16.83
CA LYS A 117 -1.71 4.53 16.88
C LYS A 117 -1.64 3.12 17.48
N LEU A 118 -0.75 2.26 17.00
CA LEU A 118 -0.59 0.87 17.51
C LEU A 118 -0.16 0.81 18.99
N LEU A 119 0.59 1.82 19.44
CA LEU A 119 1.01 1.94 20.84
C LEU A 119 -0.15 2.31 21.77
N THR A 120 -1.20 2.97 21.27
CA THR A 120 -2.37 3.29 22.11
C THR A 120 -2.95 2.03 22.78
N PRO A 121 -3.27 2.05 24.09
CA PRO A 121 -3.72 0.85 24.81
C PRO A 121 -4.96 0.21 24.18
N ASP A 122 -5.87 1.03 23.69
CA ASP A 122 -7.17 0.67 23.14
C ASP A 122 -7.17 0.40 21.62
N PHE A 123 -6.03 0.52 20.93
CA PHE A 123 -5.97 0.37 19.46
C PHE A 123 -6.66 -0.89 18.96
N HIS A 124 -6.28 -2.04 19.52
CA HIS A 124 -6.71 -3.34 19.07
C HIS A 124 -8.22 -3.55 19.27
N ASP A 125 -8.71 -3.23 20.47
CA ASP A 125 -10.10 -3.43 20.84
C ASP A 125 -11.00 -2.41 20.13
N GLY A 126 -10.56 -1.15 20.05
CA GLY A 126 -11.24 -0.14 19.26
C GLY A 126 -11.32 -0.51 17.78
N MET A 127 -10.25 -1.02 17.19
CA MET A 127 -10.26 -1.49 15.79
C MET A 127 -11.20 -2.69 15.58
N ARG A 128 -11.32 -3.58 16.56
CA ARG A 128 -12.24 -4.72 16.52
C ARG A 128 -13.68 -4.26 16.61
N ASP A 129 -13.96 -3.31 17.49
CA ASP A 129 -15.31 -2.94 17.89
C ASP A 129 -15.88 -1.78 17.03
N VAL A 130 -15.04 -1.11 16.23
CA VAL A 130 -15.48 -0.05 15.29
C VAL A 130 -16.44 -0.60 14.24
N VAL A 131 -17.55 0.11 14.06
CA VAL A 131 -18.57 -0.23 13.07
C VAL A 131 -18.04 0.07 11.67
N ARG A 132 -18.06 -0.95 10.82
CA ARG A 132 -17.68 -0.84 9.41
C ARG A 132 -18.95 -0.79 8.56
N PRO A 133 -19.07 0.17 7.62
CA PRO A 133 -20.23 0.25 6.77
C PRO A 133 -20.28 -0.94 5.80
N ALA A 134 -21.50 -1.46 5.60
CA ALA A 134 -21.81 -2.27 4.43
C ALA A 134 -22.08 -1.35 3.25
N PHE A 135 -21.76 -1.80 2.04
CA PHE A 135 -21.97 -1.01 0.83
C PHE A 135 -22.78 -1.83 -0.18
N GLY A 136 -24.09 -1.57 -0.24
CA GLY A 136 -24.99 -2.35 -1.08
C GLY A 136 -24.92 -3.84 -0.75
N SER A 137 -24.53 -4.66 -1.73
CA SER A 137 -24.35 -6.11 -1.57
C SER A 137 -22.99 -6.52 -0.97
N PHE A 138 -22.07 -5.58 -0.75
CA PHE A 138 -20.76 -5.87 -0.17
C PHE A 138 -20.87 -5.88 1.36
N PRO A 139 -20.56 -7.00 2.03
CA PRO A 139 -20.55 -7.04 3.48
C PRO A 139 -19.49 -6.10 4.04
N PRO A 140 -19.62 -5.66 5.30
CA PRO A 140 -18.58 -4.90 5.98
C PRO A 140 -17.23 -5.62 5.93
N ALA A 141 -16.14 -4.85 5.87
CA ALA A 141 -14.79 -5.42 5.98
C ALA A 141 -14.61 -6.15 7.32
N GLY A 142 -13.80 -7.21 7.30
CA GLY A 142 -13.50 -8.00 8.49
C GLY A 142 -12.38 -7.37 9.31
N PHE A 143 -12.52 -7.38 10.63
CA PHE A 143 -11.48 -6.87 11.53
C PHE A 143 -10.13 -7.56 11.32
N ALA A 144 -10.10 -8.90 11.17
CA ALA A 144 -8.85 -9.65 11.10
C ALA A 144 -8.07 -9.32 9.82
N GLU A 145 -8.76 -9.14 8.70
CA GLU A 145 -8.21 -8.75 7.41
C GLU A 145 -7.61 -7.33 7.48
N ASP A 146 -8.33 -6.39 8.06
CA ASP A 146 -7.85 -5.01 8.24
C ASP A 146 -6.65 -4.96 9.16
N PHE A 147 -6.72 -5.65 10.31
CA PHE A 147 -5.64 -5.66 11.29
C PHE A 147 -4.39 -6.34 10.73
N GLY A 148 -4.57 -7.44 10.00
CA GLY A 148 -3.50 -8.08 9.25
C GLY A 148 -2.85 -7.14 8.23
N SER A 149 -3.65 -6.31 7.55
CA SER A 149 -3.17 -5.32 6.58
C SER A 149 -2.35 -4.21 7.24
N VAL A 150 -2.79 -3.67 8.37
CA VAL A 150 -2.04 -2.67 9.16
C VAL A 150 -0.68 -3.22 9.60
N LEU A 151 -0.67 -4.42 10.17
CA LEU A 151 0.57 -5.06 10.63
C LEU A 151 1.50 -5.40 9.46
N GLN A 152 0.94 -5.85 8.34
CA GLN A 152 1.72 -6.13 7.13
C GLN A 152 2.36 -4.85 6.59
N PHE A 153 1.62 -3.75 6.53
CA PHE A 153 2.13 -2.46 6.07
C PHE A 153 3.32 -2.00 6.91
N LEU A 154 3.15 -1.91 8.24
CA LEU A 154 4.23 -1.48 9.14
C LEU A 154 5.44 -2.41 9.03
N SER A 155 5.20 -3.71 8.98
CA SER A 155 6.28 -4.68 8.82
C SER A 155 7.04 -4.53 7.51
N THR A 156 6.35 -4.20 6.41
CA THR A 156 7.02 -3.88 5.14
C THR A 156 7.87 -2.61 5.28
N MET A 157 7.35 -1.55 5.91
CA MET A 157 8.11 -0.30 6.12
C MET A 157 9.36 -0.51 6.97
N LEU A 158 9.31 -1.38 7.98
CA LEU A 158 10.49 -1.71 8.79
C LEU A 158 11.60 -2.44 8.01
N LEU A 159 11.29 -3.12 6.90
CA LEU A 159 12.34 -3.64 5.97
C LEU A 159 13.11 -2.50 5.31
N TYR A 160 12.50 -1.33 5.19
CA TYR A 160 13.04 -0.13 4.58
C TYR A 160 13.64 0.85 5.59
N ARG A 161 13.90 0.42 6.83
CA ARG A 161 14.45 1.27 7.91
C ARG A 161 15.68 2.10 7.53
N ALA A 162 16.58 1.56 6.69
CA ALA A 162 17.79 2.27 6.27
C ALA A 162 17.50 3.47 5.34
N GLU A 163 16.32 3.50 4.72
CA GLU A 163 15.84 4.59 3.88
C GLU A 163 15.02 5.62 4.67
N MET A 164 14.65 5.31 5.93
CA MET A 164 13.86 6.20 6.76
C MET A 164 14.76 7.27 7.40
N PRO A 165 14.47 8.57 7.26
CA PRO A 165 15.26 9.63 7.87
C PRO A 165 15.36 9.50 9.39
N SER A 166 14.28 9.05 10.03
CA SER A 166 14.23 8.72 11.45
C SER A 166 13.24 7.59 11.70
N LEU A 167 13.55 6.71 12.66
CA LEU A 167 12.64 5.68 13.16
C LEU A 167 12.03 6.14 14.48
N HIS A 168 10.78 5.77 14.73
CA HIS A 168 10.07 6.14 15.95
C HIS A 168 10.84 5.71 17.23
N PRO A 169 11.03 6.61 18.21
CA PRO A 169 11.83 6.32 19.41
C PRO A 169 11.24 5.20 20.28
N GLN A 170 9.91 5.07 20.29
CA GLN A 170 9.19 4.06 21.08
C GLN A 170 8.84 2.79 20.29
N ILE A 171 9.47 2.55 19.14
CA ILE A 171 9.18 1.35 18.34
C ILE A 171 9.32 0.04 19.14
N LYS A 172 10.25 -0.01 20.10
CA LYS A 172 10.47 -1.18 20.96
C LYS A 172 9.28 -1.47 21.89
N ASP A 173 8.46 -0.46 22.20
CA ASP A 173 7.29 -0.60 23.06
C ASP A 173 6.16 -1.38 22.36
N LEU A 174 6.25 -1.60 21.04
CA LEU A 174 5.34 -2.50 20.33
C LEU A 174 5.63 -3.98 20.61
N ILE A 175 6.85 -4.37 20.99
CA ILE A 175 7.24 -5.79 21.11
C ILE A 175 6.29 -6.59 22.02
N PRO A 176 5.91 -6.11 23.23
CA PRO A 176 4.97 -6.84 24.09
C PRO A 176 3.62 -7.08 23.38
N LYS A 177 3.04 -6.04 22.76
CA LYS A 177 1.79 -6.13 22.00
C LYS A 177 1.89 -7.13 20.84
N LEU A 178 2.98 -7.07 20.06
CA LEU A 178 3.21 -7.99 18.96
C LEU A 178 3.30 -9.46 19.41
N LYS A 179 3.97 -9.72 20.53
CA LYS A 179 4.05 -11.07 21.12
C LYS A 179 2.68 -11.56 21.59
N GLU A 180 1.91 -10.69 22.23
CA GLU A 180 0.54 -10.97 22.65
C GLU A 180 -0.35 -11.28 21.44
N TRP A 181 -0.41 -10.40 20.45
CA TRP A 181 -1.20 -10.61 19.24
C TRP A 181 -0.77 -11.85 18.47
N LYS A 182 0.54 -12.14 18.36
CA LYS A 182 1.04 -13.40 17.77
C LYS A 182 0.43 -14.63 18.47
N LYS A 183 0.36 -14.60 19.81
CA LYS A 183 -0.22 -15.68 20.62
C LYS A 183 -1.74 -15.77 20.44
N THR A 184 -2.44 -14.63 20.50
CA THR A 184 -3.90 -14.54 20.35
C THR A 184 -4.36 -15.04 18.99
N TYR A 185 -3.67 -14.64 17.92
CA TYR A 185 -4.03 -14.99 16.54
C TYR A 185 -3.31 -16.24 16.01
N ARG A 186 -2.75 -17.09 16.87
CA ARG A 186 -1.97 -18.28 16.47
C ARG A 186 -2.73 -19.23 15.53
N ASN A 187 -4.05 -19.30 15.69
CA ASN A 187 -4.97 -20.19 14.96
C ASN A 187 -5.95 -19.39 14.07
N SER A 188 -5.71 -18.10 13.84
CA SER A 188 -6.56 -17.30 12.95
C SER A 188 -6.46 -17.79 11.51
N ASN A 189 -7.56 -17.69 10.77
CA ASN A 189 -7.58 -17.86 9.31
C ASN A 189 -6.71 -16.81 8.60
N VAL A 190 -6.58 -15.59 9.17
CA VAL A 190 -5.72 -14.53 8.65
C VAL A 190 -4.29 -14.72 9.18
N LYS A 191 -3.55 -15.63 8.55
CA LYS A 191 -2.16 -15.97 8.92
C LYS A 191 -1.21 -14.77 8.93
N THR A 192 -1.53 -13.72 8.16
CA THR A 192 -0.76 -12.48 8.05
C THR A 192 -0.54 -11.81 9.40
N ILE A 193 -1.53 -11.83 10.33
CA ILE A 193 -1.37 -11.22 11.66
C ILE A 193 -0.18 -11.85 12.40
N ARG A 194 -0.20 -13.18 12.56
CA ARG A 194 0.86 -13.91 13.26
C ARG A 194 2.22 -13.72 12.57
N ASN A 195 2.26 -13.86 11.26
CA ASN A 195 3.49 -13.78 10.47
C ASN A 195 4.10 -12.37 10.52
N ALA A 196 3.27 -11.32 10.44
CA ALA A 196 3.73 -9.94 10.53
C ALA A 196 4.22 -9.60 11.95
N CYS A 197 3.51 -10.03 13.01
CA CYS A 197 3.97 -9.85 14.38
C CYS A 197 5.33 -10.51 14.64
N GLU A 198 5.50 -11.76 14.21
CA GLU A 198 6.78 -12.47 14.33
C GLU A 198 7.92 -11.75 13.60
N ARG A 199 7.67 -11.36 12.34
CA ARG A 199 8.64 -10.64 11.53
C ARG A 199 9.01 -9.29 12.16
N MET A 200 8.04 -8.52 12.65
CA MET A 200 8.29 -7.23 13.28
C MET A 200 9.10 -7.33 14.56
N VAL A 201 8.86 -8.33 15.41
CA VAL A 201 9.69 -8.55 16.61
C VAL A 201 11.16 -8.76 16.20
N GLY A 202 11.42 -9.53 15.14
CA GLY A 202 12.76 -9.68 14.57
C GLY A 202 13.33 -8.37 14.01
N GLN A 203 12.54 -7.63 13.21
CA GLN A 203 12.95 -6.36 12.61
C GLN A 203 13.33 -5.31 13.65
N ILE A 204 12.53 -5.19 14.72
CA ILE A 204 12.72 -4.20 15.79
C ILE A 204 13.95 -4.54 16.65
N ASN A 205 14.19 -5.83 16.92
CA ASN A 205 15.37 -6.27 17.68
C ASN A 205 16.66 -6.27 16.85
N GLY A 206 16.56 -6.00 15.54
CA GLY A 206 17.68 -6.13 14.61
C GLY A 206 17.55 -7.44 13.86
N MET A 207 17.22 -7.32 12.58
CA MET A 207 17.29 -8.41 11.62
C MET A 207 18.66 -8.41 10.96
N GLU A 208 19.18 -9.61 10.66
CA GLU A 208 20.44 -9.75 9.94
C GLU A 208 20.41 -8.95 8.62
N PRO A 209 21.39 -8.06 8.37
CA PRO A 209 21.44 -7.23 7.17
C PRO A 209 21.35 -8.03 5.87
N GLU A 210 21.90 -9.24 5.86
CA GLU A 210 21.85 -10.17 4.73
C GLU A 210 20.43 -10.59 4.36
N MET A 211 19.58 -10.87 5.36
CA MET A 211 18.19 -11.24 5.13
C MET A 211 17.38 -10.05 4.57
N ILE A 212 17.64 -8.84 5.08
CA ILE A 212 17.05 -7.61 4.53
C ILE A 212 17.46 -7.41 3.07
N GLY A 213 18.76 -7.55 2.78
CA GLY A 213 19.30 -7.44 1.42
C GLY A 213 18.68 -8.44 0.47
N MET A 214 18.52 -9.69 0.91
CA MET A 214 17.87 -10.75 0.13
C MET A 214 16.41 -10.40 -0.18
N MET A 215 15.61 -10.00 0.82
CA MET A 215 14.21 -9.64 0.62
C MET A 215 14.04 -8.45 -0.33
N ARG A 216 14.88 -7.42 -0.18
CA ARG A 216 14.87 -6.25 -1.07
C ARG A 216 15.26 -6.64 -2.50
N LYS A 217 16.22 -7.53 -2.68
CA LYS A 217 16.61 -8.03 -4.01
C LYS A 217 15.45 -8.74 -4.71
N PHE A 218 14.70 -9.59 -4.01
CA PHE A 218 13.50 -10.21 -4.57
C PHE A 218 12.47 -9.18 -5.04
N GLN A 219 12.28 -8.08 -4.30
CA GLN A 219 11.38 -7.00 -4.71
C GLN A 219 11.93 -6.21 -5.91
N GLU A 220 13.25 -6.00 -5.97
CA GLU A 220 13.91 -5.33 -7.09
C GLU A 220 13.85 -6.16 -8.38
N ASP A 221 13.93 -7.49 -8.28
CA ASP A 221 13.79 -8.42 -9.41
C ASP A 221 12.35 -8.45 -9.97
N ALA A 222 11.36 -8.10 -9.15
CA ALA A 222 9.94 -8.01 -9.55
C ALA A 222 9.60 -6.73 -10.33
N LEU A 223 10.48 -5.73 -10.37
CA LEU A 223 10.25 -4.51 -11.14
C LEU A 223 10.14 -4.82 -12.64
N VAL A 224 9.21 -4.18 -13.34
CA VAL A 224 8.92 -4.43 -14.76
C VAL A 224 9.07 -3.18 -15.61
N CYS A 225 9.34 -3.35 -16.90
CA CYS A 225 9.23 -2.26 -17.88
C CYS A 225 7.77 -1.79 -18.01
N GLY A 226 7.51 -0.50 -18.24
CA GLY A 226 6.15 0.05 -18.35
C GLY A 226 5.37 -0.38 -19.59
N VAL A 227 6.08 -0.80 -20.64
CA VAL A 227 5.46 -1.40 -21.83
C VAL A 227 5.02 -2.83 -21.49
N VAL A 228 3.72 -3.09 -21.45
CA VAL A 228 3.10 -4.37 -21.03
C VAL A 228 3.60 -5.58 -21.83
N SER A 229 3.92 -5.42 -23.12
CA SER A 229 4.45 -6.50 -23.95
C SER A 229 5.94 -6.78 -23.74
N CYS A 230 6.63 -5.98 -22.92
CA CYS A 230 8.05 -6.14 -22.64
C CYS A 230 8.26 -7.09 -21.46
N THR A 231 9.15 -8.06 -21.62
CA THR A 231 9.47 -9.05 -20.59
C THR A 231 10.70 -8.69 -19.75
N VAL A 232 11.29 -7.51 -19.96
CA VAL A 232 12.45 -7.07 -19.17
C VAL A 232 12.01 -6.71 -17.76
N THR A 233 12.61 -7.39 -16.79
CA THR A 233 12.40 -7.18 -15.36
C THR A 233 13.70 -6.83 -14.63
N GLY A 234 13.61 -6.44 -13.36
CA GLY A 234 14.75 -6.23 -12.49
C GLY A 234 15.31 -4.81 -12.54
N ALA A 235 15.58 -4.22 -11.37
CA ALA A 235 16.05 -2.85 -11.22
C ALA A 235 17.29 -2.53 -12.09
N SER A 236 18.23 -3.46 -12.20
CA SER A 236 19.51 -3.26 -12.90
C SER A 236 19.38 -3.09 -14.42
N ARG A 237 18.30 -3.58 -15.01
CA ARG A 237 18.03 -3.50 -16.46
C ARG A 237 17.04 -2.40 -16.82
N LEU A 238 16.63 -1.60 -15.84
CA LEU A 238 15.53 -0.66 -15.97
C LEU A 238 15.93 0.74 -15.49
N THR A 239 15.73 1.71 -16.36
CA THR A 239 15.80 3.14 -16.02
C THR A 239 14.47 3.60 -15.43
N VAL A 240 14.52 4.52 -14.46
CA VAL A 240 13.33 5.05 -13.79
C VAL A 240 12.87 6.36 -14.44
N CYS A 241 11.55 6.55 -14.57
CA CYS A 241 10.96 7.80 -15.01
C CYS A 241 11.43 8.95 -14.11
N ALA A 242 12.01 9.99 -14.72
CA ALA A 242 12.64 11.07 -13.98
C ALA A 242 11.65 11.90 -13.14
N SER A 243 10.37 11.92 -13.51
CA SER A 243 9.33 12.70 -12.84
C SER A 243 8.72 11.95 -11.65
N CYS A 244 7.99 10.83 -11.90
CA CYS A 244 7.32 10.09 -10.84
C CYS A 244 8.27 9.25 -9.97
N LYS A 245 9.42 8.83 -10.52
CA LYS A 245 10.36 7.87 -9.91
C LYS A 245 9.74 6.50 -9.57
N ILE A 246 8.63 6.13 -10.22
CA ILE A 246 7.92 4.87 -10.02
C ILE A 246 7.95 4.03 -11.30
N GLN A 247 7.44 4.57 -12.41
CA GLN A 247 7.43 3.85 -13.68
C GLN A 247 8.85 3.64 -14.20
N ARG A 248 9.13 2.42 -14.66
CA ARG A 248 10.46 2.00 -15.15
C ARG A 248 10.44 1.54 -16.60
N TYR A 249 11.57 1.64 -17.30
CA TYR A 249 11.72 1.28 -18.71
C TYR A 249 13.10 0.71 -19.01
N CYS A 250 13.18 -0.33 -19.85
CA CYS A 250 14.45 -0.91 -20.28
C CYS A 250 15.25 -0.02 -21.26
N GLY A 251 14.66 1.09 -21.72
CA GLY A 251 15.31 2.04 -22.59
C GLY A 251 14.41 3.24 -22.95
N LYS A 252 15.02 4.26 -23.58
CA LYS A 252 14.32 5.49 -23.97
C LYS A 252 13.17 5.25 -24.96
N ASP A 253 13.28 4.24 -25.82
CA ASP A 253 12.25 3.95 -26.82
C ASP A 253 10.96 3.42 -26.17
N HIS A 254 11.08 2.54 -25.17
CA HIS A 254 9.92 2.06 -24.41
C HIS A 254 9.29 3.19 -23.57
N GLN A 255 10.11 4.08 -23.02
CA GLN A 255 9.59 5.28 -22.35
C GLN A 255 8.80 6.17 -23.32
N LYS A 256 9.33 6.45 -24.51
CA LYS A 256 8.61 7.24 -25.54
C LYS A 256 7.33 6.56 -26.00
N ALA A 257 7.36 5.24 -26.19
CA ALA A 257 6.20 4.46 -26.62
C ALA A 257 5.07 4.48 -25.58
N ASP A 258 5.43 4.40 -24.30
CA ASP A 258 4.49 4.47 -23.17
C ASP A 258 4.05 5.91 -22.85
N TRP A 259 4.85 6.92 -23.20
CA TRP A 259 4.62 8.33 -22.85
C TRP A 259 3.25 8.85 -23.27
N LYS A 260 2.71 8.36 -24.39
CA LYS A 260 1.35 8.71 -24.85
C LYS A 260 0.26 8.42 -23.81
N TYR A 261 0.48 7.45 -22.93
CA TYR A 261 -0.40 7.13 -21.80
C TYR A 261 0.16 7.67 -20.49
N HIS A 262 1.44 7.40 -20.20
CA HIS A 262 2.04 7.73 -18.90
C HIS A 262 1.96 9.21 -18.56
N LYS A 263 2.04 10.12 -19.55
CA LYS A 263 1.93 11.57 -19.32
C LYS A 263 0.61 12.00 -18.65
N HIS A 264 -0.46 11.23 -18.83
CA HIS A 264 -1.77 11.50 -18.26
C HIS A 264 -1.92 11.03 -16.82
N ILE A 265 -0.99 10.21 -16.33
CA ILE A 265 -1.05 9.64 -14.98
C ILE A 265 0.18 10.02 -14.14
N CYS A 266 1.29 10.43 -14.75
CA CYS A 266 2.54 10.74 -14.05
C CYS A 266 2.35 11.88 -13.03
N LYS A 267 2.36 11.55 -11.73
CA LYS A 267 2.19 12.49 -10.60
C LYS A 267 0.93 13.34 -10.70
N LYS A 268 -0.21 12.73 -11.05
CA LYS A 268 -1.46 13.46 -11.25
C LYS A 268 -2.41 13.45 -10.05
N GLY A 269 -2.28 12.49 -9.14
CA GLY A 269 -3.27 12.29 -8.09
C GLY A 269 -4.63 11.96 -8.69
N LEU A 270 -5.69 12.32 -7.95
CA LEU A 270 -7.06 12.22 -8.43
C LEU A 270 -7.37 13.39 -9.36
N VAL A 271 -7.73 13.07 -10.59
CA VAL A 271 -8.18 14.03 -11.61
C VAL A 271 -9.61 13.69 -11.94
N GLU A 272 -10.53 14.61 -11.65
CA GLU A 272 -11.94 14.44 -11.98
C GLU A 272 -12.14 14.58 -13.50
N PRO A 273 -12.97 13.73 -14.12
CA PRO A 273 -13.32 13.88 -15.54
C PRO A 273 -13.92 15.27 -15.79
N GLU A 274 -13.53 15.90 -16.90
CA GLU A 274 -14.22 17.10 -17.37
C GLU A 274 -15.66 16.72 -17.77
N GLU A 275 -16.66 17.49 -17.28
CA GLU A 275 -18.09 17.31 -17.58
C GLU A 275 -18.42 17.40 -19.08
#